data_AF-A0A934NLB5-F1
#
_entry.id   AF-A0A934NLB5-F1
#
_cell.length_a   1.000
_cell.length_b   1.000
_cell.length_c   1.000
_cell.angle_alpha   90.00
_cell.angle_beta   90.00
_cell.angle_gamma   90.00
#
_symmetry.space_group_name_H-M   'P 1'
#
loop_
_entity.id
_entity.type
_entity.pdbx_description
1 polymer ?
#
loop_
_entity_poly.entity_id
_entity_poly.type
_entity_poly.pdbx_seq_one_letter_code
_entity_poly.pdbx_strand_id
1 'polypeptide(L)'
;MAICVAQRASLDTGANSGKSVVVRRAAVPLLSLTVGVVLADSAIVTLALPEILRHLGGSVAQVAWVLIAFNLVLALVVVPAAWACTRWNPAPLCAAGIAVFAGASAACALAGTMEVLIAARCAQALGGAFALVGCLELLVSATDEKRGVARWTTAGVLGTAVGPVAGGLLTQAISWQSIFVVQVPIAVLAVPAALAIRGNPVRAVDKQRPAFAPNLALVLLSAALTAALFLLVLLLVEGWGRSPATAALTVSVVPVAAFVATPLARRVRAGPRSETAAGCLLIAGGLVGLAIPPSAHLAWTIAPQALIGLGLGLTVDSLTFAALRDRVPRAIHGGWTIGARHAGVVLGLALLTPVFTADLVDAQGPAQEAITGLVLDAPLPVRDKIALANGLSDQLASERGRVPDLHPAFAALQVAPEQRPAAQALERNLDEQLERAATRAFRDSFLIGAALAFAALVPLIPFGLWRSRVKT
;
A
#
# COMPACT_ATOMS: atom_id res chain seq x y z
N MET A 1 22.60 -61.68 7.60
CA MET A 1 21.82 -60.64 8.33
C MET A 1 22.31 -59.21 8.02
N ALA A 2 23.62 -58.94 7.91
CA ALA A 2 24.16 -57.60 7.61
C ALA A 2 23.81 -57.02 6.22
N ILE A 3 23.71 -57.86 5.17
CA ILE A 3 23.36 -57.41 3.80
C ILE A 3 21.91 -56.90 3.73
N CYS A 4 20.99 -57.55 4.45
CA CYS A 4 19.57 -57.18 4.46
C CYS A 4 19.32 -55.83 5.19
N VAL A 5 20.15 -55.50 6.20
CA VAL A 5 20.09 -54.21 6.92
C VAL A 5 20.62 -53.06 6.06
N ALA A 6 21.71 -53.28 5.30
CA ALA A 6 22.27 -52.28 4.39
C ALA A 6 21.33 -51.98 3.20
N GLN A 7 20.62 -53.00 2.71
CA GLN A 7 19.65 -52.85 1.62
C GLN A 7 18.36 -52.16 2.07
N ARG A 8 17.91 -52.39 3.32
CA ARG A 8 16.80 -51.63 3.92
C ARG A 8 17.16 -50.17 4.15
N ALA A 9 18.38 -49.90 4.63
CA ALA A 9 18.88 -48.54 4.80
C ALA A 9 18.97 -47.78 3.46
N SER A 10 19.40 -48.43 2.38
CA SER A 10 19.50 -47.77 1.06
C SER A 10 18.12 -47.48 0.43
N LEU A 11 17.15 -48.40 0.58
CA LEU A 11 15.77 -48.24 0.15
C LEU A 11 15.04 -47.15 0.95
N ASP A 12 15.28 -47.08 2.27
CA ASP A 12 14.73 -46.02 3.13
C ASP A 12 15.32 -44.65 2.79
N THR A 13 16.61 -44.53 2.46
CA THR A 13 17.18 -43.25 1.98
C THR A 13 16.60 -42.80 0.64
N GLY A 14 16.30 -43.72 -0.29
CA GLY A 14 15.69 -43.40 -1.58
C GLY A 14 14.23 -42.91 -1.46
N ALA A 15 13.44 -43.58 -0.62
CA ALA A 15 12.05 -43.22 -0.38
C ALA A 15 11.92 -41.91 0.44
N ASN A 16 12.80 -41.69 1.42
CA ASN A 16 12.81 -40.47 2.24
C ASN A 16 13.36 -39.26 1.45
N SER A 17 14.31 -39.49 0.55
CA SER A 17 14.77 -38.51 -0.45
C SER A 17 13.61 -38.05 -1.35
N GLY A 18 12.88 -38.99 -1.98
CA GLY A 18 11.74 -38.67 -2.84
C GLY A 18 10.62 -37.90 -2.14
N LYS A 19 10.24 -38.32 -0.92
CA LYS A 19 9.23 -37.60 -0.10
C LYS A 19 9.71 -36.20 0.28
N SER A 20 10.98 -36.03 0.68
CA SER A 20 11.54 -34.72 1.02
C SER A 20 11.56 -33.74 -0.16
N VAL A 21 11.77 -34.24 -1.38
CA VAL A 21 11.76 -33.44 -2.61
C VAL A 21 10.34 -33.00 -2.97
N VAL A 22 9.34 -33.89 -2.89
CA VAL A 22 7.93 -33.57 -3.17
C VAL A 22 7.38 -32.55 -2.16
N VAL A 23 7.68 -32.73 -0.88
CA VAL A 23 7.26 -31.82 0.19
C VAL A 23 7.88 -30.43 0.01
N ARG A 24 9.19 -30.34 -0.31
CA ARG A 24 9.84 -29.06 -0.62
C ARG A 24 9.26 -28.37 -1.86
N ARG A 25 8.87 -29.14 -2.88
CA ARG A 25 8.26 -28.60 -4.12
C ARG A 25 6.91 -27.93 -3.86
N ALA A 26 6.09 -28.45 -2.96
CA ALA A 26 4.82 -27.84 -2.59
C ALA A 26 4.97 -26.69 -1.57
N ALA A 27 5.95 -26.77 -0.66
CA ALA A 27 6.11 -25.78 0.41
C ALA A 27 6.62 -24.42 -0.08
N VAL A 28 7.61 -24.39 -0.97
CA VAL A 28 8.20 -23.15 -1.51
C VAL A 28 7.16 -22.19 -2.11
N PRO A 29 6.27 -22.60 -3.04
CA PRO A 29 5.30 -21.68 -3.63
C PRO A 29 4.31 -21.15 -2.61
N LEU A 30 3.89 -21.95 -1.62
CA LEU A 30 2.99 -21.51 -0.54
C LEU A 30 3.65 -20.44 0.35
N LEU A 31 4.92 -20.65 0.74
CA LEU A 31 5.67 -19.64 1.49
C LEU A 31 5.90 -18.36 0.68
N SER A 32 6.19 -18.50 -0.62
CA SER A 32 6.33 -17.34 -1.53
C SER A 32 5.00 -16.58 -1.66
N LEU A 33 3.89 -17.29 -1.87
CA LEU A 33 2.56 -16.68 -1.94
C LEU A 33 2.19 -15.98 -0.64
N THR A 34 2.56 -16.55 0.51
CA THR A 34 2.37 -15.92 1.83
C THR A 34 3.12 -14.60 1.93
N VAL A 35 4.39 -14.54 1.51
CA VAL A 35 5.16 -13.28 1.47
C VAL A 35 4.46 -12.24 0.57
N GLY A 36 3.98 -12.67 -0.59
CA GLY A 36 3.25 -11.81 -1.52
C GLY A 36 1.98 -11.23 -0.89
N VAL A 37 1.15 -12.08 -0.27
CA VAL A 37 -0.10 -11.67 0.40
C VAL A 37 0.16 -10.69 1.55
N VAL A 38 1.11 -11.01 2.43
CA VAL A 38 1.43 -10.14 3.59
C VAL A 38 1.94 -8.76 3.14
N LEU A 39 2.73 -8.69 2.06
CA LEU A 39 3.22 -7.40 1.52
C LEU A 39 2.18 -6.68 0.65
N ALA A 40 1.24 -7.40 0.03
CA ALA A 40 0.13 -6.83 -0.72
C ALA A 40 -0.94 -6.20 0.19
N ASP A 41 -1.03 -6.67 1.44
CA ASP A 41 -2.12 -6.38 2.37
C ASP A 41 -2.44 -4.88 2.52
N SER A 42 -1.43 -4.02 2.75
CA SER A 42 -1.68 -2.57 2.89
C SER A 42 -2.21 -1.93 1.61
N ALA A 43 -1.75 -2.38 0.43
CA ALA A 43 -2.26 -1.90 -0.84
C ALA A 43 -3.70 -2.36 -1.08
N ILE A 44 -3.99 -3.64 -0.79
CA ILE A 44 -5.34 -4.22 -0.87
C ILE A 44 -6.31 -3.46 0.03
N VAL A 45 -5.95 -3.25 1.29
CA VAL A 45 -6.80 -2.55 2.28
C VAL A 45 -7.02 -1.10 1.89
N THR A 46 -6.03 -0.42 1.30
CA THR A 46 -6.18 0.97 0.83
C THR A 46 -7.34 1.12 -0.14
N LEU A 47 -7.55 0.16 -1.05
CA LEU A 47 -8.67 0.18 -2.01
C LEU A 47 -10.03 -0.10 -1.35
N ALA A 48 -10.04 -0.73 -0.18
CA ALA A 48 -11.24 -1.03 0.57
C ALA A 48 -11.61 0.04 1.61
N LEU A 49 -10.71 0.98 1.93
CA LEU A 49 -10.93 1.99 2.97
C LEU A 49 -12.20 2.82 2.79
N PRO A 50 -12.55 3.32 1.59
CA PRO A 50 -13.81 4.04 1.38
C PRO A 50 -15.03 3.21 1.79
N GLU A 51 -15.02 1.93 1.45
CA GLU A 51 -16.12 1.01 1.73
C GLU A 51 -16.18 0.60 3.21
N ILE A 52 -15.02 0.48 3.87
CA ILE A 52 -14.90 0.27 5.32
C ILE A 52 -15.48 1.48 6.07
N LEU A 53 -15.13 2.71 5.67
CA LEU A 53 -15.70 3.94 6.21
C LEU A 53 -17.23 3.96 6.05
N ARG A 54 -17.74 3.55 4.88
CA ARG A 54 -19.17 3.50 4.60
C ARG A 54 -19.92 2.53 5.51
N HIS A 55 -19.36 1.35 5.73
CA HIS A 55 -20.05 0.28 6.45
C HIS A 55 -19.94 0.40 7.97
N LEU A 56 -18.76 0.78 8.48
CA LEU A 56 -18.52 0.86 9.92
C LEU A 56 -18.74 2.28 10.48
N GLY A 57 -18.89 3.27 9.60
CA GLY A 57 -18.95 4.67 9.98
C GLY A 57 -17.62 5.17 10.56
N GLY A 58 -17.69 6.27 11.29
CA GLY A 58 -16.53 6.91 11.92
C GLY A 58 -15.95 8.06 11.11
N SER A 59 -14.72 8.44 11.44
CA SER A 59 -14.00 9.54 10.80
C SER A 59 -12.91 9.06 9.84
N VAL A 60 -12.52 9.93 8.90
CA VAL A 60 -11.35 9.72 8.02
C VAL A 60 -10.09 9.38 8.83
N ALA A 61 -9.92 10.01 9.99
CA ALA A 61 -8.83 9.73 10.92
C ALA A 61 -8.85 8.27 11.42
N GLN A 62 -10.00 7.75 11.83
CA GLN A 62 -10.10 6.36 12.30
C GLN A 62 -9.84 5.35 11.17
N VAL A 63 -10.28 5.65 9.95
CA VAL A 63 -10.03 4.81 8.78
C VAL A 63 -8.54 4.78 8.43
N ALA A 64 -7.84 5.92 8.52
CA ALA A 64 -6.39 5.96 8.37
C ALA A 64 -5.69 5.08 9.43
N TRP A 65 -6.24 5.00 10.65
CA TRP A 65 -5.71 4.13 11.70
C TRP A 65 -5.75 2.64 11.37
N VAL A 66 -6.63 2.18 10.48
CA VAL A 66 -6.66 0.78 9.99
C VAL A 66 -5.34 0.43 9.27
N LEU A 67 -4.79 1.37 8.50
CA LEU A 67 -3.48 1.23 7.87
C LEU A 67 -2.34 1.53 8.83
N ILE A 68 -2.44 2.60 9.63
CA ILE A 68 -1.37 3.01 10.56
C ILE A 68 -1.10 1.90 11.57
N ALA A 69 -2.11 1.32 12.21
CA ALA A 69 -1.95 0.32 13.26
C ALA A 69 -1.20 -0.92 12.76
N PHE A 70 -1.58 -1.46 11.59
CA PHE A 70 -0.89 -2.59 10.97
C PHE A 70 0.58 -2.24 10.67
N ASN A 71 0.82 -1.13 9.96
CA ASN A 71 2.16 -0.76 9.53
C ASN A 71 3.08 -0.40 10.71
N LEU A 72 2.53 0.21 11.75
CA LEU A 72 3.25 0.56 12.98
C LEU A 72 3.70 -0.69 13.72
N VAL A 73 2.78 -1.62 13.98
CA VAL A 73 3.13 -2.87 14.66
C VAL A 73 4.13 -3.67 13.83
N LEU A 74 3.94 -3.76 12.52
CA LEU A 74 4.87 -4.45 11.64
C LEU A 74 6.28 -3.82 11.69
N ALA A 75 6.36 -2.49 11.64
CA ALA A 75 7.63 -1.76 11.72
C ALA A 75 8.37 -1.99 13.06
N LEU A 76 7.63 -2.07 14.16
CA LEU A 76 8.20 -2.29 15.50
C LEU A 76 8.59 -3.76 15.74
N VAL A 77 7.85 -4.72 15.17
CA VAL A 77 8.00 -6.14 15.47
C VAL A 77 8.97 -6.86 14.53
N VAL A 78 9.14 -6.40 13.28
CA VAL A 78 9.90 -7.15 12.27
C VAL A 78 11.37 -7.39 12.68
N VAL A 79 12.02 -6.44 13.37
CA VAL A 79 13.39 -6.61 13.87
C VAL A 79 13.45 -7.60 15.05
N PRO A 80 12.60 -7.48 16.09
CA PRO A 80 12.44 -8.53 17.11
C PRO A 80 12.14 -9.92 16.53
N ALA A 81 11.28 -10.01 15.51
CA ALA A 81 10.96 -11.26 14.82
C ALA A 81 12.18 -11.83 14.08
N ALA A 82 12.96 -10.99 13.40
CA ALA A 82 14.25 -11.36 12.80
C ALA A 82 15.23 -11.91 13.83
N TRP A 83 15.39 -11.22 14.95
CA TRP A 83 16.22 -11.70 16.04
C TRP A 83 15.76 -13.07 16.58
N ALA A 84 14.46 -13.24 16.80
CA ALA A 84 13.88 -14.51 17.25
C ALA A 84 14.13 -15.65 16.24
N CYS A 85 13.91 -15.43 14.95
CA CYS A 85 14.11 -16.42 13.89
C CYS A 85 15.58 -16.77 13.63
N THR A 86 16.52 -15.87 13.93
CA THR A 86 17.96 -16.19 13.85
C THR A 86 18.48 -16.94 15.08
N ARG A 87 17.81 -16.81 16.23
CA ARG A 87 18.22 -17.43 17.50
C ARG A 87 17.54 -18.77 17.78
N TRP A 88 16.26 -18.87 17.44
CA TRP A 88 15.44 -20.08 17.59
C TRP A 88 15.13 -20.69 16.22
N ASN A 89 14.48 -21.87 16.21
CA ASN A 89 14.12 -22.52 14.96
C ASN A 89 13.10 -21.64 14.18
N PRO A 90 13.40 -21.20 12.94
CA PRO A 90 12.49 -20.33 12.19
C PRO A 90 11.24 -21.06 11.71
N ALA A 91 11.23 -22.40 11.59
CA ALA A 91 10.06 -23.15 11.11
C ALA A 91 8.82 -23.02 12.01
N PRO A 92 8.87 -23.33 13.32
CA PRO A 92 7.71 -23.16 14.21
C PRO A 92 7.34 -21.70 14.42
N LEU A 93 8.32 -20.78 14.45
CA LEU A 93 8.04 -19.34 14.58
C LEU A 93 7.30 -18.79 13.36
N CYS A 94 7.73 -19.19 12.16
CA CYS A 94 7.05 -18.85 10.91
C CYS A 94 5.63 -19.41 10.90
N ALA A 95 5.46 -20.70 11.21
CA ALA A 95 4.16 -21.36 11.25
C ALA A 95 3.19 -20.70 12.25
N ALA A 96 3.67 -20.36 13.46
CA ALA A 96 2.90 -19.63 14.46
C ALA A 96 2.53 -18.22 13.99
N GLY A 97 3.47 -17.49 13.38
CA GLY A 97 3.22 -16.18 12.78
C GLY A 97 2.15 -16.22 11.70
N ILE A 98 2.23 -17.19 10.78
CA ILE A 98 1.25 -17.41 9.73
C ILE A 98 -0.13 -17.76 10.32
N ALA A 99 -0.18 -18.60 11.35
CA ALA A 99 -1.44 -18.95 12.02
C ALA A 99 -2.09 -17.73 12.71
N VAL A 100 -1.29 -16.90 13.39
CA VAL A 100 -1.76 -15.63 13.99
C VAL A 100 -2.25 -14.69 12.89
N PHE A 101 -1.52 -14.56 11.78
CA PHE A 101 -1.94 -13.75 10.65
C PHE A 101 -3.28 -14.21 10.08
N ALA A 102 -3.46 -15.52 9.88
CA ALA A 102 -4.71 -16.10 9.37
C ALA A 102 -5.89 -15.87 10.33
N GLY A 103 -5.70 -16.14 11.63
CA GLY A 103 -6.74 -15.94 12.64
C GLY A 103 -7.13 -14.47 12.80
N ALA A 104 -6.15 -13.57 12.80
CA ALA A 104 -6.40 -12.13 12.86
C ALA A 104 -7.05 -11.60 11.58
N SER A 105 -6.72 -12.16 10.40
CA SER A 105 -7.41 -11.84 9.14
C SER A 105 -8.89 -12.25 9.20
N ALA A 106 -9.20 -13.43 9.72
CA ALA A 106 -10.58 -13.84 9.95
C ALA A 106 -11.30 -12.89 10.94
N ALA A 107 -10.62 -12.45 11.99
CA ALA A 107 -11.16 -11.44 12.92
C ALA A 107 -11.41 -10.08 12.24
N CYS A 108 -10.53 -9.64 11.32
CA CYS A 108 -10.75 -8.44 10.51
C CYS A 108 -12.00 -8.55 9.63
N ALA A 109 -12.22 -9.72 9.01
CA ALA A 109 -13.40 -9.97 8.18
C ALA A 109 -14.72 -9.95 9.00
N LEU A 110 -14.66 -10.31 10.28
CA LEU A 110 -15.81 -10.35 11.19
C LEU A 110 -15.97 -9.06 12.01
N ALA A 111 -15.13 -8.05 11.79
CA ALA A 111 -15.15 -6.83 12.57
C ALA A 111 -16.44 -6.03 12.33
N GLY A 112 -17.19 -5.80 13.42
CA GLY A 112 -18.42 -4.99 13.41
C GLY A 112 -18.23 -3.53 13.78
N THR A 113 -17.03 -3.13 14.25
CA THR A 113 -16.69 -1.73 14.55
C THR A 113 -15.24 -1.43 14.16
N MET A 114 -14.92 -0.14 14.05
CA MET A 114 -13.60 0.33 13.66
C MET A 114 -12.51 -0.06 14.67
N GLU A 115 -12.83 -0.04 15.97
CA GLU A 115 -11.90 -0.39 17.06
C GLU A 115 -11.53 -1.87 17.01
N VAL A 116 -12.50 -2.75 16.76
CA VAL A 116 -12.28 -4.20 16.60
C VAL A 116 -11.40 -4.45 15.39
N LEU A 117 -11.67 -3.77 14.27
CA LEU A 117 -10.86 -3.88 13.06
C LEU A 117 -9.41 -3.44 13.34
N ILE A 118 -9.20 -2.26 13.93
CA ILE A 118 -7.87 -1.74 14.27
C ILE A 118 -7.12 -2.70 15.21
N ALA A 119 -7.78 -3.24 16.24
CA ALA A 119 -7.17 -4.22 17.15
C ALA A 119 -6.77 -5.52 16.44
N ALA A 120 -7.64 -6.04 15.58
CA ALA A 120 -7.34 -7.23 14.77
C ALA A 120 -6.18 -6.97 13.80
N ARG A 121 -6.07 -5.76 13.23
CA ARG A 121 -4.95 -5.35 12.38
C ARG A 121 -3.61 -5.34 13.11
N CYS A 122 -3.58 -4.95 14.39
CA CYS A 122 -2.38 -5.07 15.22
C CYS A 122 -1.94 -6.53 15.37
N ALA A 123 -2.87 -7.44 15.70
CA ALA A 123 -2.57 -8.86 15.81
C ALA A 123 -2.12 -9.47 14.46
N GLN A 124 -2.75 -9.03 13.36
CA GLN A 124 -2.40 -9.46 12.02
C GLN A 124 -0.97 -9.03 11.65
N ALA A 125 -0.57 -7.79 11.96
CA ALA A 125 0.78 -7.30 11.73
C ALA A 125 1.84 -8.05 12.55
N LEU A 126 1.53 -8.40 13.81
CA LEU A 126 2.40 -9.23 14.64
C LEU A 126 2.68 -10.58 13.97
N GLY A 127 1.64 -11.27 13.51
CA GLY A 127 1.77 -12.52 12.77
C GLY A 127 2.52 -12.34 11.44
N GLY A 128 2.22 -11.27 10.72
CA GLY A 128 2.86 -10.90 9.45
C GLY A 128 4.36 -10.68 9.58
N ALA A 129 4.84 -10.06 10.66
CA ALA A 129 6.27 -9.86 10.92
C ALA A 129 7.03 -11.20 10.98
N PHE A 130 6.51 -12.15 11.78
CA PHE A 130 7.10 -13.49 11.90
C PHE A 130 6.98 -14.28 10.60
N ALA A 131 5.87 -14.14 9.88
CA ALA A 131 5.68 -14.78 8.58
C ALA A 131 6.71 -14.27 7.54
N LEU A 132 6.91 -12.95 7.42
CA LEU A 132 7.84 -12.36 6.44
C LEU A 132 9.28 -12.82 6.66
N VAL A 133 9.75 -12.71 7.91
CA VAL A 133 11.11 -13.12 8.30
C VAL A 133 11.26 -14.63 8.20
N GLY A 134 10.31 -15.38 8.77
CA GLY A 134 10.33 -16.84 8.79
C GLY A 134 10.32 -17.43 7.38
N CYS A 135 9.48 -16.92 6.48
CA CYS A 135 9.45 -17.33 5.09
C CYS A 135 10.78 -17.09 4.39
N LEU A 136 11.48 -15.97 4.64
CA LEU A 136 12.81 -15.73 4.07
C LEU A 136 13.80 -16.81 4.49
N GLU A 137 13.92 -17.08 5.79
CA GLU A 137 14.82 -18.08 6.35
C GLU A 137 14.51 -19.49 5.83
N LEU A 138 13.22 -19.84 5.75
CA LEU A 138 12.78 -21.14 5.23
C LEU A 138 12.98 -21.28 3.73
N LEU A 139 12.76 -20.23 2.93
CA LEU A 139 13.02 -20.25 1.49
C LEU A 139 14.51 -20.41 1.20
N VAL A 140 15.37 -19.74 1.96
CA VAL A 140 16.83 -19.91 1.90
C VAL A 140 17.22 -21.34 2.30
N SER A 141 16.69 -21.85 3.41
CA SER A 141 16.96 -23.22 3.90
C SER A 141 16.45 -24.32 2.96
N ALA A 142 15.32 -24.09 2.30
CA ALA A 142 14.72 -25.05 1.36
C ALA A 142 15.47 -25.11 0.03
N THR A 143 16.20 -24.05 -0.30
CA THR A 143 16.88 -23.87 -1.59
C THR A 143 18.37 -23.56 -1.38
N ASP A 144 18.79 -22.36 -1.76
CA ASP A 144 20.08 -21.76 -1.52
C ASP A 144 19.86 -20.26 -1.26
N GLU A 145 20.84 -19.57 -0.68
CA GLU A 145 20.70 -18.17 -0.29
C GLU A 145 20.29 -17.26 -1.45
N LYS A 146 20.89 -17.44 -2.63
CA LYS A 146 20.61 -16.63 -3.81
C LYS A 146 19.19 -16.84 -4.31
N ARG A 147 18.75 -18.10 -4.45
CA ARG A 147 17.40 -18.44 -4.93
C ARG A 147 16.31 -18.13 -3.90
N GLY A 148 16.57 -18.35 -2.61
CA GLY A 148 15.63 -18.05 -1.53
C GLY A 148 15.32 -16.56 -1.45
N VAL A 149 16.37 -15.71 -1.42
CA VAL A 149 16.24 -14.26 -1.43
C VAL A 149 15.54 -13.77 -2.70
N ALA A 150 15.91 -14.32 -3.87
CA ALA A 150 15.27 -13.96 -5.13
C ALA A 150 13.76 -14.28 -5.12
N ARG A 151 13.36 -15.48 -4.66
CA ARG A 151 11.95 -15.87 -4.55
C ARG A 151 11.17 -14.99 -3.59
N TRP A 152 11.74 -14.69 -2.43
CA TRP A 152 11.13 -13.79 -1.45
C TRP A 152 10.93 -12.39 -2.02
N THR A 153 11.95 -11.84 -2.68
CA THR A 153 11.91 -10.50 -3.27
C THR A 153 10.90 -10.45 -4.42
N THR A 154 10.93 -11.42 -5.34
CA THR A 154 9.97 -11.53 -6.44
C THR A 154 8.55 -11.66 -5.93
N ALA A 155 8.32 -12.47 -4.89
CA ALA A 155 6.99 -12.61 -4.28
C ALA A 155 6.49 -11.29 -3.69
N GLY A 156 7.33 -10.54 -2.98
CA GLY A 156 6.97 -9.25 -2.43
C GLY A 156 6.67 -8.19 -3.50
N VAL A 157 7.47 -8.15 -4.57
CA VAL A 157 7.24 -7.24 -5.70
C VAL A 157 5.94 -7.57 -6.42
N LEU A 158 5.70 -8.85 -6.72
CA LEU A 158 4.46 -9.30 -7.36
C LEU A 158 3.24 -9.04 -6.47
N GLY A 159 3.35 -9.33 -5.17
CA GLY A 159 2.28 -9.06 -4.20
C GLY A 159 1.91 -7.58 -4.17
N THR A 160 2.91 -6.69 -4.02
CA THR A 160 2.69 -5.24 -4.02
C THR A 160 2.09 -4.74 -5.34
N ALA A 161 2.48 -5.33 -6.47
CA ALA A 161 1.98 -4.95 -7.79
C ALA A 161 0.54 -5.41 -8.06
N VAL A 162 0.18 -6.61 -7.61
CA VAL A 162 -1.16 -7.19 -7.79
C VAL A 162 -2.14 -6.62 -6.75
N GLY A 163 -1.65 -6.17 -5.60
CA GLY A 163 -2.45 -5.70 -4.47
C GLY A 163 -3.58 -4.73 -4.83
N PRO A 164 -3.32 -3.62 -5.56
CA PRO A 164 -4.37 -2.68 -5.93
C PRO A 164 -5.50 -3.30 -6.76
N VAL A 165 -5.16 -4.05 -7.82
CA VAL A 165 -6.14 -4.73 -8.68
C VAL A 165 -6.98 -5.71 -7.87
N ALA A 166 -6.33 -6.55 -7.07
CA ALA A 166 -7.02 -7.53 -6.24
C ALA A 166 -7.94 -6.85 -5.22
N GLY A 167 -7.47 -5.80 -4.54
CA GLY A 167 -8.24 -5.06 -3.55
C GLY A 167 -9.49 -4.40 -4.12
N GLY A 168 -9.37 -3.71 -5.26
CA GLY A 168 -10.53 -3.07 -5.91
C GLY A 168 -11.56 -4.07 -6.43
N LEU A 169 -11.11 -5.15 -7.07
CA LEU A 169 -12.01 -6.20 -7.60
C LEU A 169 -12.74 -6.93 -6.47
N LEU A 170 -12.03 -7.34 -5.42
CA LEU A 170 -12.62 -8.04 -4.28
C LEU A 170 -13.64 -7.17 -3.54
N THR A 171 -13.27 -5.90 -3.30
CA THR A 171 -14.14 -4.93 -2.61
C THR A 171 -15.42 -4.69 -3.40
N GLN A 172 -15.33 -4.49 -4.72
CA GLN A 172 -16.49 -4.20 -5.56
C GLN A 172 -17.36 -5.42 -5.85
N ALA A 173 -16.77 -6.59 -6.08
CA ALA A 173 -17.52 -7.78 -6.52
C ALA A 173 -18.23 -8.50 -5.38
N ILE A 174 -17.67 -8.45 -4.16
CA ILE A 174 -18.20 -9.19 -3.01
C ILE A 174 -18.47 -8.21 -1.88
N SER A 175 -17.42 -7.73 -1.23
CA SER A 175 -17.47 -6.77 -0.13
C SER A 175 -16.04 -6.47 0.36
N TRP A 176 -15.88 -5.44 1.21
CA TRP A 176 -14.58 -5.17 1.83
C TRP A 176 -14.07 -6.32 2.71
N GLN A 177 -14.94 -7.09 3.37
CA GLN A 177 -14.53 -8.21 4.23
C GLN A 177 -13.79 -9.30 3.43
N SER A 178 -14.13 -9.46 2.14
CA SER A 178 -13.54 -10.48 1.27
C SER A 178 -12.03 -10.35 1.12
N ILE A 179 -11.48 -9.13 1.24
CA ILE A 179 -10.04 -8.87 1.18
C ILE A 179 -9.27 -9.55 2.32
N PHE A 180 -9.94 -9.78 3.45
CA PHE A 180 -9.38 -10.48 4.60
C PHE A 180 -9.67 -11.98 4.53
N VAL A 181 -10.86 -12.37 4.06
CA VAL A 181 -11.27 -13.77 3.92
C VAL A 181 -10.36 -14.53 2.96
N VAL A 182 -10.02 -13.94 1.79
CA VAL A 182 -9.19 -14.59 0.76
C VAL A 182 -7.78 -14.91 1.27
N GLN A 183 -7.26 -14.15 2.23
CA GLN A 183 -5.93 -14.37 2.81
C GLN A 183 -5.89 -15.61 3.72
N VAL A 184 -7.01 -15.95 4.37
CA VAL A 184 -7.11 -17.04 5.35
C VAL A 184 -6.73 -18.40 4.75
N PRO A 185 -7.34 -18.90 3.65
CA PRO A 185 -6.99 -20.22 3.12
C PRO A 185 -5.54 -20.30 2.66
N ILE A 186 -4.99 -19.22 2.08
CA ILE A 186 -3.60 -19.15 1.66
C ILE A 186 -2.66 -19.32 2.86
N ALA A 187 -2.91 -18.56 3.92
CA ALA A 187 -2.10 -18.61 5.14
C ALA A 187 -2.24 -19.97 5.85
N VAL A 188 -3.47 -20.50 5.99
CA VAL A 188 -3.72 -21.81 6.62
C VAL A 188 -2.96 -22.94 5.91
N LEU A 189 -2.95 -22.96 4.57
CA LEU A 189 -2.20 -23.95 3.80
C LEU A 189 -0.67 -23.77 3.93
N ALA A 190 -0.19 -22.56 4.20
CA ALA A 190 1.22 -22.28 4.40
C ALA A 190 1.76 -22.70 5.77
N VAL A 191 0.91 -22.89 6.79
CA VAL A 191 1.32 -23.38 8.12
C VAL A 191 2.01 -24.75 8.05
N PRO A 192 1.40 -25.82 7.48
CA PRO A 192 2.09 -27.10 7.35
C PRO A 192 3.31 -27.03 6.42
N ALA A 193 3.29 -26.15 5.40
CA ALA A 193 4.43 -25.92 4.53
C ALA A 193 5.64 -25.37 5.29
N ALA A 194 5.42 -24.44 6.23
CA ALA A 194 6.48 -23.89 7.07
C ALA A 194 7.08 -24.96 8.00
N LEU A 195 6.25 -25.80 8.61
CA LEU A 195 6.68 -26.89 9.49
C LEU A 195 7.41 -28.02 8.75
N ALA A 196 7.12 -28.19 7.46
CA ALA A 196 7.72 -29.24 6.64
C ALA A 196 9.18 -28.96 6.22
N ILE A 197 9.63 -27.71 6.32
CA ILE A 197 11.01 -27.32 6.02
C ILE A 197 11.81 -27.28 7.32
N ARG A 198 12.96 -27.97 7.35
CA ARG A 198 13.90 -27.84 8.47
C ARG A 198 14.56 -26.46 8.44
N GLY A 199 14.20 -25.61 9.40
CA GLY A 199 14.85 -24.33 9.63
C GLY A 199 16.24 -24.52 10.25
N ASN A 200 17.26 -23.90 9.66
CA ASN A 200 18.60 -23.84 10.24
C ASN A 200 18.85 -22.41 10.75
N PRO A 201 18.82 -22.16 12.07
CA PRO A 201 19.06 -20.82 12.59
C PRO A 201 20.47 -20.34 12.21
N VAL A 202 20.54 -19.20 11.53
CA VAL A 202 21.83 -18.56 11.20
C VAL A 202 22.39 -17.92 12.47
N ARG A 203 23.34 -18.62 13.12
CA ARG A 203 23.99 -18.16 14.36
C ARG A 203 25.15 -17.18 14.11
N ALA A 204 24.95 -16.20 13.24
CA ALA A 204 25.94 -15.14 13.06
C ALA A 204 25.74 -14.05 14.12
N VAL A 205 26.83 -13.65 14.80
CA VAL A 205 26.79 -12.53 15.74
C VAL A 205 26.71 -11.25 14.93
N ASP A 206 25.60 -10.51 15.09
CA ASP A 206 25.48 -9.18 14.50
C ASP A 206 26.43 -8.22 15.22
N LYS A 207 27.41 -7.70 14.48
CA LYS A 207 28.35 -6.67 14.94
C LYS A 207 28.17 -5.35 14.19
N GLN A 208 27.24 -5.30 13.23
CA GLN A 208 27.13 -4.21 12.29
C GLN A 208 25.94 -3.31 12.65
N ARG A 209 26.11 -2.00 12.48
CA ARG A 209 25.00 -1.07 12.64
C ARG A 209 24.08 -1.12 11.41
N PRO A 210 22.77 -0.87 11.58
CA PRO A 210 21.86 -0.73 10.45
C PRO A 210 22.31 0.42 9.55
N ALA A 211 22.02 0.28 8.25
CA ALA A 211 22.40 1.25 7.24
C ALA A 211 21.54 2.51 7.34
N PHE A 212 21.94 3.48 8.16
CA PHE A 212 21.13 4.65 8.48
C PHE A 212 20.68 5.44 7.24
N ALA A 213 21.62 5.85 6.37
CA ALA A 213 21.33 6.67 5.20
C ALA A 213 20.31 6.04 4.23
N PRO A 214 20.50 4.81 3.70
CA PRO A 214 19.52 4.22 2.78
C PRO A 214 18.20 3.88 3.47
N ASN A 215 18.19 3.49 4.75
CA ASN A 215 16.94 3.23 5.47
C ASN A 215 16.16 4.51 5.74
N LEU A 216 16.81 5.62 6.07
CA LEU A 216 16.15 6.92 6.21
C LEU A 216 15.57 7.41 4.87
N ALA A 217 16.30 7.22 3.76
CA ALA A 217 15.77 7.50 2.43
C ALA A 217 14.54 6.62 2.13
N LEU A 218 14.54 5.34 2.51
CA LEU A 218 13.38 4.45 2.36
C LEU A 218 12.17 4.87 3.22
N VAL A 219 12.39 5.40 4.43
CA VAL A 219 11.32 5.97 5.26
C VAL A 219 10.63 7.11 4.52
N LEU A 220 11.42 8.11 4.08
CA LEU A 220 10.89 9.29 3.40
C LEU A 220 10.22 8.94 2.06
N LEU A 221 10.82 8.03 1.30
CA LEU A 221 10.27 7.54 0.04
C LEU A 221 8.96 6.78 0.25
N SER A 222 8.89 5.90 1.25
CA SER A 222 7.66 5.14 1.53
C SER A 222 6.56 6.07 2.00
N ALA A 223 6.87 7.11 2.79
CA ALA A 223 5.92 8.15 3.17
C ALA A 223 5.34 8.89 1.96
N ALA A 224 6.19 9.24 0.99
CA ALA A 224 5.75 9.87 -0.26
C ALA A 224 4.91 8.94 -1.15
N LEU A 225 5.29 7.65 -1.25
CA LEU A 225 4.54 6.65 -2.01
C LEU A 225 3.18 6.35 -1.37
N THR A 226 3.08 6.45 -0.04
CA THR A 226 1.80 6.39 0.65
C THR A 226 0.91 7.56 0.24
N ALA A 227 1.43 8.79 0.11
CA ALA A 227 0.68 9.90 -0.47
C ALA A 227 0.16 9.54 -1.86
N ALA A 228 1.01 8.96 -2.72
CA ALA A 228 0.63 8.59 -4.08
C ALA A 228 -0.51 7.57 -4.14
N LEU A 229 -0.51 6.53 -3.30
CA LEU A 229 -1.52 5.48 -3.35
C LEU A 229 -2.76 5.83 -2.52
N PHE A 230 -2.59 6.22 -1.25
CA PHE A 230 -3.70 6.48 -0.33
C PHE A 230 -4.54 7.67 -0.78
N LEU A 231 -3.91 8.82 -1.05
CA LEU A 231 -4.64 10.02 -1.45
C LEU A 231 -5.26 9.88 -2.84
N LEU A 232 -4.56 9.24 -3.79
CA LEU A 232 -5.11 9.03 -5.12
C LEU A 232 -6.32 8.10 -5.08
N VAL A 233 -6.29 7.02 -4.30
CA VAL A 233 -7.46 6.14 -4.14
C VAL A 233 -8.63 6.91 -3.53
N LEU A 234 -8.40 7.68 -2.47
CA LEU A 234 -9.46 8.52 -1.88
C LEU A 234 -9.98 9.57 -2.87
N LEU A 235 -9.10 10.26 -3.60
CA LEU A 235 -9.51 11.23 -4.61
C LEU A 235 -10.34 10.56 -5.71
N LEU A 236 -9.94 9.40 -6.21
CA LEU A 236 -10.66 8.70 -7.26
C LEU A 236 -12.04 8.21 -6.78
N VAL A 237 -12.11 7.60 -5.61
CA VAL A 237 -13.36 7.00 -5.12
C VAL A 237 -14.28 8.04 -4.50
N GLU A 238 -13.80 8.78 -3.50
CA GLU A 238 -14.61 9.74 -2.74
C GLU A 238 -14.63 11.13 -3.39
N GLY A 239 -13.56 11.54 -4.06
CA GLY A 239 -13.48 12.87 -4.70
C GLY A 239 -14.10 12.94 -6.10
N TRP A 240 -13.92 11.89 -6.92
CA TRP A 240 -14.36 11.83 -8.32
C TRP A 240 -15.42 10.75 -8.57
N GLY A 241 -15.98 10.15 -7.52
CA GLY A 241 -17.09 9.19 -7.60
C GLY A 241 -16.80 7.93 -8.42
N ARG A 242 -15.54 7.48 -8.50
CA ARG A 242 -15.16 6.30 -9.29
C ARG A 242 -15.35 5.02 -8.50
N SER A 243 -15.75 3.94 -9.18
CA SER A 243 -15.86 2.63 -8.55
C SER A 243 -14.49 2.11 -8.04
N PRO A 244 -14.46 1.27 -6.98
CA PRO A 244 -13.20 0.71 -6.49
C PRO A 244 -12.38 -0.05 -7.54
N ALA A 245 -13.00 -0.76 -8.49
CA ALA A 245 -12.27 -1.41 -9.58
C ALA A 245 -11.70 -0.39 -10.58
N THR A 246 -12.43 0.68 -10.90
CA THR A 246 -11.90 1.76 -11.75
C THR A 246 -10.71 2.44 -11.08
N ALA A 247 -10.80 2.71 -9.78
CA ALA A 247 -9.70 3.26 -9.00
C ALA A 247 -8.50 2.29 -9.01
N ALA A 248 -8.72 1.01 -8.75
CA ALA A 248 -7.69 -0.03 -8.78
C ALA A 248 -6.98 -0.17 -10.12
N LEU A 249 -7.72 -0.17 -11.23
CA LEU A 249 -7.14 -0.19 -12.58
C LEU A 249 -6.33 1.08 -12.86
N THR A 250 -6.83 2.24 -12.42
CA THR A 250 -6.15 3.52 -12.58
C THR A 250 -4.84 3.56 -11.82
N VAL A 251 -4.83 3.17 -10.53
CA VAL A 251 -3.61 3.19 -9.69
C VAL A 251 -2.59 2.11 -10.08
N SER A 252 -3.00 1.11 -10.87
CA SER A 252 -2.12 0.05 -11.38
C SER A 252 -1.10 0.54 -12.42
N VAL A 253 -1.22 1.79 -12.88
CA VAL A 253 -0.18 2.45 -13.70
C VAL A 253 1.15 2.49 -12.93
N VAL A 254 1.12 2.71 -11.61
CA VAL A 254 2.33 2.79 -10.77
C VAL A 254 3.16 1.49 -10.81
N PRO A 255 2.62 0.31 -10.44
CA PRO A 255 3.40 -0.93 -10.50
C PRO A 255 3.81 -1.32 -11.92
N VAL A 256 2.96 -1.08 -12.93
CA VAL A 256 3.31 -1.35 -14.34
C VAL A 256 4.52 -0.50 -14.77
N ALA A 257 4.51 0.79 -14.47
CA ALA A 257 5.63 1.68 -14.77
C ALA A 257 6.89 1.31 -13.97
N ALA A 258 6.76 0.88 -12.72
CA ALA A 258 7.88 0.40 -11.91
C ALA A 258 8.59 -0.82 -12.52
N PHE A 259 7.84 -1.76 -13.10
CA PHE A 259 8.42 -2.91 -13.81
C PHE A 259 9.24 -2.51 -15.05
N VAL A 260 8.86 -1.41 -15.71
CA VAL A 260 9.56 -0.90 -16.91
C VAL A 260 10.83 -0.10 -16.54
N ALA A 261 10.96 0.37 -15.29
CA ALA A 261 12.10 1.17 -14.85
C ALA A 261 13.44 0.43 -14.93
N THR A 262 13.50 -0.80 -14.42
CA THR A 262 14.73 -1.60 -14.36
C THR A 262 15.37 -1.88 -15.73
N PRO A 263 14.64 -2.33 -16.76
CA PRO A 263 15.23 -2.50 -18.08
C PRO A 263 15.67 -1.16 -18.71
N LEU A 264 14.97 -0.06 -18.42
CA LEU A 264 15.34 1.27 -18.90
C LEU A 264 16.66 1.76 -18.27
N ALA A 265 16.80 1.60 -16.95
CA ALA A 265 18.02 1.95 -16.22
C ALA A 265 19.25 1.22 -16.75
N ARG A 266 19.11 -0.08 -17.02
CA ARG A 266 20.17 -0.92 -17.61
C ARG A 266 20.60 -0.46 -18.99
N ARG A 267 19.68 0.08 -19.81
CA ARG A 267 20.02 0.63 -21.14
C ARG A 267 20.84 1.91 -21.03
N VAL A 268 20.51 2.77 -20.07
CA VAL A 268 21.19 4.07 -19.86
C VAL A 268 22.51 3.92 -19.11
N ARG A 269 22.79 2.73 -18.53
CA ARG A 269 23.99 2.45 -17.71
C ARG A 269 24.20 3.47 -16.60
N ALA A 270 23.10 3.95 -16.02
CA ALA A 270 23.14 4.90 -14.91
C ALA A 270 23.81 4.24 -13.68
N GLY A 271 24.50 5.03 -12.87
CA GLY A 271 25.04 4.55 -11.61
C GLY A 271 23.95 4.47 -10.53
N PRO A 272 24.08 3.61 -9.50
CA PRO A 272 23.06 3.46 -8.45
C PRO A 272 22.66 4.77 -7.75
N ARG A 273 23.61 5.71 -7.62
CA ARG A 273 23.36 7.05 -7.04
C ARG A 273 22.51 7.93 -7.96
N SER A 274 22.82 7.97 -9.26
CA SER A 274 22.04 8.74 -10.22
C SER A 274 20.66 8.14 -10.45
N GLU A 275 20.52 6.80 -10.41
CA GLU A 275 19.23 6.11 -10.47
C GLU A 275 18.35 6.49 -9.29
N THR A 276 18.90 6.42 -8.07
CA THR A 276 18.15 6.78 -6.86
C THR A 276 17.76 8.26 -6.89
N ALA A 277 18.68 9.15 -7.28
CA ALA A 277 18.40 10.58 -7.35
C ALA A 277 17.32 10.90 -8.39
N ALA A 278 17.43 10.32 -9.59
CA ALA A 278 16.42 10.47 -10.63
C ALA A 278 15.07 9.92 -10.17
N GLY A 279 15.04 8.76 -9.50
CA GLY A 279 13.79 8.18 -9.04
C GLY A 279 13.10 9.01 -7.95
N CYS A 280 13.85 9.60 -7.01
CA CYS A 280 13.29 10.55 -6.03
C CYS A 280 12.66 11.78 -6.72
N LEU A 281 13.33 12.33 -7.74
CA LEU A 281 12.82 13.48 -8.50
C LEU A 281 11.58 13.10 -9.34
N LEU A 282 11.55 11.90 -9.93
CA LEU A 282 10.40 11.40 -10.68
C LEU A 282 9.18 11.21 -9.78
N ILE A 283 9.36 10.66 -8.58
CA ILE A 283 8.26 10.53 -7.60
C ILE A 283 7.77 11.90 -7.15
N ALA A 284 8.68 12.84 -6.82
CA ALA A 284 8.31 14.19 -6.45
C ALA A 284 7.55 14.91 -7.56
N GLY A 285 8.04 14.83 -8.81
CA GLY A 285 7.39 15.44 -9.98
C GLY A 285 6.03 14.83 -10.29
N GLY A 286 5.88 13.51 -10.15
CA GLY A 286 4.58 12.86 -10.31
C GLY A 286 3.59 13.22 -9.20
N LEU A 287 4.04 13.36 -7.95
CA LEU A 287 3.18 13.85 -6.86
C LEU A 287 2.75 15.31 -7.08
N VAL A 288 3.66 16.18 -7.55
CA VAL A 288 3.28 17.54 -7.99
C VAL A 288 2.26 17.50 -9.13
N GLY A 289 2.43 16.61 -10.11
CA GLY A 289 1.47 16.43 -11.20
C GLY A 289 0.07 16.01 -10.71
N LEU A 290 -0.01 15.16 -9.68
CA LEU A 290 -1.27 14.78 -9.04
C LEU A 290 -1.89 15.89 -8.17
N ALA A 291 -1.09 16.87 -7.73
CA ALA A 291 -1.58 17.99 -6.93
C ALA A 291 -2.37 19.03 -7.74
N ILE A 292 -2.18 19.07 -9.06
CA ILE A 292 -2.77 20.09 -9.96
C ILE A 292 -3.34 19.49 -11.26
N PRO A 293 -4.24 18.50 -11.20
CA PRO A 293 -4.85 17.96 -12.41
C PRO A 293 -5.80 19.02 -13.03
N PRO A 294 -5.80 19.21 -14.36
CA PRO A 294 -6.65 20.20 -15.03
C PRO A 294 -8.16 19.93 -14.89
N SER A 295 -8.55 18.66 -14.80
CA SER A 295 -9.94 18.22 -14.63
C SER A 295 -10.01 16.79 -14.03
N ALA A 296 -11.20 16.35 -13.61
CA ALA A 296 -11.44 15.03 -13.01
C ALA A 296 -11.44 13.85 -14.01
N HIS A 297 -10.69 13.98 -15.11
CA HIS A 297 -10.49 12.90 -16.07
C HIS A 297 -9.30 12.03 -15.67
N LEU A 298 -9.52 10.71 -15.70
CA LEU A 298 -8.52 9.70 -15.33
C LEU A 298 -7.20 9.84 -16.12
N ALA A 299 -7.28 10.29 -17.38
CA ALA A 299 -6.12 10.50 -18.24
C ALA A 299 -5.05 11.41 -17.62
N TRP A 300 -5.46 12.43 -16.86
CA TRP A 300 -4.55 13.36 -16.20
C TRP A 300 -3.73 12.73 -15.08
N THR A 301 -4.18 11.58 -14.57
CA THR A 301 -3.45 10.85 -13.52
C THR A 301 -2.41 9.90 -14.10
N ILE A 302 -2.50 9.51 -15.37
CA ILE A 302 -1.67 8.45 -15.97
C ILE A 302 -0.20 8.87 -16.01
N ALA A 303 0.11 10.03 -16.59
CA ALA A 303 1.49 10.48 -16.70
C ALA A 303 2.16 10.73 -15.32
N PRO A 304 1.52 11.44 -14.37
CA PRO A 304 2.03 11.56 -13.00
C PRO A 304 2.30 10.21 -12.32
N GLN A 305 1.38 9.25 -12.45
CA GLN A 305 1.57 7.90 -11.90
C GLN A 305 2.69 7.12 -12.58
N ALA A 306 2.85 7.27 -13.90
CA ALA A 306 3.96 6.66 -14.62
C ALA A 306 5.31 7.19 -14.12
N LEU A 307 5.42 8.49 -13.83
CA LEU A 307 6.61 9.08 -13.20
C LEU A 307 6.85 8.48 -11.82
N ILE A 308 5.82 8.39 -10.97
CA ILE A 308 5.91 7.79 -9.64
C ILE A 308 6.36 6.31 -9.73
N GLY A 309 5.76 5.54 -10.63
CA GLY A 309 6.10 4.15 -10.85
C GLY A 309 7.53 3.97 -11.37
N LEU A 310 7.95 4.72 -12.39
CA LEU A 310 9.32 4.70 -12.86
C LEU A 310 10.30 5.04 -11.73
N GLY A 311 10.02 6.06 -10.94
CA GLY A 311 10.86 6.44 -9.82
C GLY A 311 10.91 5.38 -8.71
N LEU A 312 9.78 4.70 -8.43
CA LEU A 312 9.71 3.56 -7.50
C LEU A 312 10.66 2.44 -7.93
N GLY A 313 10.64 2.06 -9.21
CA GLY A 313 11.48 0.99 -9.74
C GLY A 313 12.98 1.32 -9.76
N LEU A 314 13.35 2.62 -9.85
CA LEU A 314 14.75 3.05 -9.78
C LEU A 314 15.30 3.15 -8.35
N THR A 315 14.44 3.32 -7.35
CA THR A 315 14.85 3.69 -5.98
C THR A 315 14.83 2.52 -5.01
N VAL A 316 13.74 1.74 -4.96
CA VAL A 316 13.53 0.75 -3.90
C VAL A 316 14.59 -0.35 -3.94
N ASP A 317 14.87 -0.90 -5.12
CA ASP A 317 15.87 -1.97 -5.28
C ASP A 317 17.29 -1.44 -4.97
N SER A 318 17.62 -0.24 -5.45
CA SER A 318 18.93 0.39 -5.24
C SER A 318 19.18 0.70 -3.76
N LEU A 319 18.20 1.29 -3.07
CA LEU A 319 18.26 1.59 -1.64
C LEU A 319 18.28 0.33 -0.79
N THR A 320 17.48 -0.68 -1.14
CA THR A 320 17.46 -1.98 -0.45
C THR A 320 18.81 -2.68 -0.59
N PHE A 321 19.39 -2.68 -1.80
CA PHE A 321 20.73 -3.21 -2.03
C PHE A 321 21.77 -2.45 -1.20
N ALA A 322 21.75 -1.12 -1.18
CA ALA A 322 22.66 -0.31 -0.37
C ALA A 322 22.51 -0.57 1.14
N ALA A 323 21.28 -0.83 1.60
CA ALA A 323 20.98 -1.15 2.99
C ALA A 323 21.50 -2.54 3.40
N LEU A 324 21.51 -3.50 2.49
CA LEU A 324 21.89 -4.89 2.77
C LEU A 324 23.32 -5.26 2.36
N ARG A 325 23.96 -4.46 1.51
CA ARG A 325 25.29 -4.73 0.99
C ARG A 325 26.30 -4.94 2.12
N ASP A 326 27.02 -6.06 2.02
CA ASP A 326 28.10 -6.47 2.95
C ASP A 326 27.64 -6.61 4.41
N ARG A 327 26.32 -6.81 4.63
CA ARG A 327 25.72 -6.92 5.96
C ARG A 327 25.15 -8.30 6.28
N VAL A 328 25.54 -8.83 7.45
CA VAL A 328 25.10 -10.12 7.97
C VAL A 328 24.86 -10.03 9.49
N PRO A 329 23.80 -10.67 10.03
CA PRO A 329 22.84 -11.57 9.37
C PRO A 329 21.82 -10.83 8.49
N ARG A 330 21.51 -11.39 7.30
CA ARG A 330 20.59 -10.75 6.33
C ARG A 330 19.17 -10.61 6.85
N ALA A 331 18.66 -11.51 7.68
CA ALA A 331 17.32 -11.38 8.26
C ALA A 331 17.19 -10.14 9.16
N ILE A 332 18.21 -9.82 9.97
CA ILE A 332 18.16 -8.66 10.88
C ILE A 332 18.21 -7.36 10.08
N HIS A 333 19.18 -7.23 9.16
CA HIS A 333 19.28 -6.03 8.33
C HIS A 333 18.12 -5.90 7.34
N GLY A 334 17.61 -7.02 6.82
CA GLY A 334 16.36 -7.08 6.05
C GLY A 334 15.16 -6.61 6.88
N GLY A 335 15.09 -7.04 8.14
CA GLY A 335 14.10 -6.57 9.11
C GLY A 335 14.16 -5.05 9.30
N TRP A 336 15.36 -4.47 9.44
CA TRP A 336 15.52 -3.00 9.51
C TRP A 336 15.02 -2.30 8.24
N THR A 337 15.32 -2.84 7.06
CA THR A 337 14.87 -2.28 5.78
C THR A 337 13.36 -2.36 5.62
N ILE A 338 12.75 -3.50 5.99
CA ILE A 338 11.29 -3.68 6.00
C ILE A 338 10.66 -2.70 6.99
N GLY A 339 11.19 -2.65 8.22
CA GLY A 339 10.71 -1.76 9.27
C GLY A 339 10.79 -0.29 8.87
N ALA A 340 11.87 0.13 8.21
CA ALA A 340 12.02 1.48 7.67
C ALA A 340 10.93 1.83 6.65
N ARG A 341 10.60 0.91 5.73
CA ARG A 341 9.52 1.13 4.76
C ARG A 341 8.17 1.33 5.44
N HIS A 342 7.81 0.45 6.37
CA HIS A 342 6.53 0.53 7.07
C HIS A 342 6.46 1.71 8.05
N ALA A 343 7.57 2.10 8.68
CA ALA A 343 7.66 3.34 9.43
C ALA A 343 7.43 4.56 8.54
N GLY A 344 7.91 4.53 7.29
CA GLY A 344 7.59 5.55 6.29
C GLY A 344 6.10 5.60 5.95
N VAL A 345 5.44 4.46 5.75
CA VAL A 345 3.98 4.41 5.53
C VAL A 345 3.23 5.07 6.70
N VAL A 346 3.62 4.75 7.94
CA VAL A 346 3.04 5.36 9.14
C VAL A 346 3.28 6.87 9.18
N LEU A 347 4.52 7.31 8.94
CA LEU A 347 4.88 8.73 8.90
C LEU A 347 4.05 9.48 7.85
N GLY A 348 3.91 8.91 6.65
CA GLY A 348 3.10 9.46 5.58
C GLY A 348 1.65 9.64 6.01
N LEU A 349 0.98 8.58 6.47
CA LEU A 349 -0.41 8.68 6.91
C LEU A 349 -0.59 9.65 8.08
N ALA A 350 0.28 9.59 9.09
CA ALA A 350 0.19 10.46 10.27
C ALA A 350 0.37 11.95 9.94
N LEU A 351 1.16 12.28 8.92
CA LEU A 351 1.33 13.66 8.43
C LEU A 351 0.19 14.10 7.52
N LEU A 352 -0.22 13.24 6.58
CA LEU A 352 -1.14 13.59 5.51
C LEU A 352 -2.60 13.64 6.00
N THR A 353 -3.02 12.71 6.85
CA THR A 353 -4.42 12.60 7.26
C THR A 353 -4.95 13.86 7.97
N PRO A 354 -4.22 14.48 8.93
CA PRO A 354 -4.69 15.72 9.56
C PRO A 354 -4.77 16.90 8.58
N VAL A 355 -3.78 17.04 7.70
CA VAL A 355 -3.74 18.11 6.68
C VAL A 355 -4.92 17.95 5.73
N PHE A 356 -5.08 16.76 5.15
CA PHE A 356 -6.22 16.43 4.30
C PHE A 356 -7.58 16.68 4.98
N THR A 357 -7.71 16.32 6.25
CA THR A 357 -8.96 16.54 6.99
C THR A 357 -9.24 18.02 7.20
N ALA A 358 -8.21 18.83 7.47
CA ALA A 358 -8.35 20.27 7.58
C ALA A 358 -8.71 20.92 6.23
N ASP A 359 -8.01 20.55 5.16
CA ASP A 359 -8.27 21.06 3.80
C ASP A 359 -9.69 20.74 3.32
N LEU A 360 -10.21 19.55 3.68
CA LEU A 360 -11.60 19.20 3.39
C LEU A 360 -12.60 20.11 4.11
N VAL A 361 -12.37 20.42 5.39
CA VAL A 361 -13.24 21.31 6.17
C VAL A 361 -13.18 22.73 5.60
N ASP A 362 -11.99 23.23 5.29
CA ASP A 362 -11.81 24.56 4.71
C ASP A 362 -12.42 24.69 3.31
N ALA A 363 -12.48 23.60 2.54
CA ALA A 363 -13.11 23.58 1.22
C ALA A 363 -14.65 23.60 1.25
N GLN A 364 -15.29 23.24 2.38
CA GLN A 364 -16.76 23.12 2.45
C GLN A 364 -17.49 24.46 2.29
N GLY A 365 -17.05 25.51 2.98
CA GLY A 365 -17.70 26.83 2.94
C GLY A 365 -17.73 27.42 1.53
N PRO A 366 -16.58 27.60 0.87
CA PRO A 366 -16.52 28.11 -0.50
C PRO A 366 -17.29 27.24 -1.50
N ALA A 367 -17.33 25.93 -1.31
CA ALA A 367 -18.12 25.03 -2.15
C ALA A 367 -19.63 25.26 -1.96
N GLN A 368 -20.11 25.39 -0.72
CA GLN A 368 -21.51 25.69 -0.42
C GLN A 368 -21.94 27.05 -0.99
N GLU A 369 -21.10 28.07 -0.87
CA GLU A 369 -21.36 29.39 -1.45
C GLU A 369 -21.43 29.34 -2.99
N ALA A 370 -20.49 28.65 -3.64
CA ALA A 370 -20.47 28.48 -5.09
C ALA A 370 -21.68 27.71 -5.61
N ILE A 371 -22.05 26.60 -4.95
CA ILE A 371 -23.24 25.81 -5.27
C ILE A 371 -24.50 26.65 -5.12
N THR A 372 -24.61 27.39 -4.01
CA THR A 372 -25.75 28.27 -3.73
C THR A 372 -25.88 29.35 -4.80
N GLY A 373 -24.77 29.99 -5.18
CA GLY A 373 -24.73 30.99 -6.27
C GLY A 373 -25.22 30.41 -7.59
N LEU A 374 -24.71 29.22 -7.98
CA LEU A 374 -25.12 28.55 -9.22
C LEU A 374 -26.63 28.22 -9.24
N VAL A 375 -27.19 27.73 -8.14
CA VAL A 375 -28.63 27.46 -8.03
C VAL A 375 -29.46 28.76 -8.10
N LEU A 376 -28.99 29.82 -7.44
CA LEU A 376 -29.67 31.12 -7.43
C LEU A 376 -29.65 31.80 -8.82
N ASP A 377 -28.55 31.68 -9.56
CA ASP A 377 -28.38 32.28 -10.90
C ASP A 377 -29.02 31.46 -12.03
N ALA A 378 -29.39 30.20 -11.76
CA ALA A 378 -29.97 29.32 -12.77
C ALA A 378 -31.24 29.94 -13.40
N PRO A 379 -31.45 29.83 -14.72
CA PRO A 379 -32.66 30.33 -15.37
C PRO A 379 -33.82 29.34 -15.19
N LEU A 380 -34.15 29.05 -13.93
CA LEU A 380 -35.23 28.18 -13.50
C LEU A 380 -36.27 28.97 -12.68
N PRO A 381 -37.56 28.59 -12.73
CA PRO A 381 -38.58 29.14 -11.86
C PRO A 381 -38.22 28.98 -10.38
N VAL A 382 -38.65 29.93 -9.54
CA VAL A 382 -38.36 29.92 -8.10
C VAL A 382 -38.84 28.63 -7.42
N ARG A 383 -39.99 28.09 -7.85
CA ARG A 383 -40.53 26.82 -7.33
C ARG A 383 -39.56 25.66 -7.55
N ASP A 384 -38.98 25.58 -8.74
CA ASP A 384 -38.05 24.51 -9.12
C ASP A 384 -36.70 24.69 -8.41
N LYS A 385 -36.24 25.93 -8.23
CA LYS A 385 -35.06 26.23 -7.41
C LYS A 385 -35.23 25.78 -5.95
N ILE A 386 -36.39 26.02 -5.35
CA ILE A 386 -36.68 25.60 -3.97
C ILE A 386 -36.74 24.06 -3.88
N ALA A 387 -37.40 23.41 -4.84
CA ALA A 387 -37.46 21.94 -4.89
C ALA A 387 -36.06 21.32 -5.05
N LEU A 388 -35.22 21.90 -5.93
CA LEU A 388 -33.83 21.50 -6.11
C LEU A 388 -33.04 21.69 -4.80
N ALA A 389 -33.13 22.85 -4.17
CA ALA A 389 -32.40 23.15 -2.94
C ALA A 389 -32.74 22.17 -1.82
N ASN A 390 -34.01 21.81 -1.66
CA ASN A 390 -34.44 20.79 -0.68
C ASN A 390 -33.86 19.41 -1.04
N GLY A 391 -33.96 19.00 -2.30
CA GLY A 391 -33.40 17.72 -2.75
C GLY A 391 -31.87 17.64 -2.55
N LEU A 392 -31.15 18.73 -2.85
CA LEU A 392 -29.72 18.82 -2.61
C LEU A 392 -29.38 18.79 -1.11
N SER A 393 -30.18 19.47 -0.28
CA SER A 393 -30.01 19.45 1.18
C SER A 393 -30.21 18.04 1.75
N ASP A 394 -31.19 17.30 1.26
CA ASP A 394 -31.44 15.91 1.68
C ASP A 394 -30.26 15.00 1.29
N GLN A 395 -29.70 15.17 0.09
CA GLN A 395 -28.50 14.42 -0.35
C GLN A 395 -27.26 14.78 0.47
N LEU A 396 -27.04 16.07 0.76
CA LEU A 396 -25.93 16.50 1.62
C LEU A 396 -26.06 15.97 3.06
N ALA A 397 -27.28 15.85 3.56
CA ALA A 397 -27.54 15.32 4.90
C ALA A 397 -27.35 13.79 4.97
N SER A 398 -27.70 13.06 3.90
CA SER A 398 -27.52 11.61 3.81
C SER A 398 -26.06 11.21 3.56
N GLU A 399 -25.29 12.03 2.84
CA GLU A 399 -23.91 11.74 2.43
C GLU A 399 -22.84 12.52 3.24
N ARG A 400 -22.93 12.48 4.57
CA ARG A 400 -21.94 13.14 5.44
C ARG A 400 -20.51 12.65 5.17
N GLY A 401 -19.66 13.56 4.70
CA GLY A 401 -18.23 13.31 4.47
C GLY A 401 -17.87 12.81 3.07
N ARG A 402 -18.79 12.90 2.10
CA ARG A 402 -18.57 12.54 0.68
C ARG A 402 -18.84 13.70 -0.28
N VAL A 403 -18.41 13.53 -1.53
CA VAL A 403 -18.95 14.31 -2.64
C VAL A 403 -20.33 13.72 -3.00
N PRO A 404 -21.43 14.46 -2.82
CA PRO A 404 -22.78 13.94 -3.01
C PRO A 404 -23.08 13.65 -4.49
N ASP A 405 -23.77 12.55 -4.78
CA ASP A 405 -24.40 12.34 -6.10
C ASP A 405 -25.61 13.29 -6.22
N LEU A 406 -25.49 14.27 -7.11
CA LEU A 406 -26.53 15.28 -7.31
C LEU A 406 -27.64 14.78 -8.26
N HIS A 407 -27.37 13.76 -9.07
CA HIS A 407 -28.29 13.30 -10.11
C HIS A 407 -29.69 12.95 -9.58
N PRO A 408 -29.85 12.29 -8.42
CA PRO A 408 -31.18 12.01 -7.86
C PRO A 408 -32.02 13.26 -7.60
N ALA A 409 -31.39 14.37 -7.18
CA ALA A 409 -32.08 15.64 -6.96
C ALA A 409 -32.60 16.22 -8.29
N PHE A 410 -31.79 16.15 -9.35
CA PHE A 410 -32.15 16.57 -10.71
C PHE A 410 -33.16 15.65 -11.39
N ALA A 411 -33.08 14.33 -11.16
CA ALA A 411 -34.03 13.36 -11.70
C ALA A 411 -35.43 13.49 -11.07
N ALA A 412 -35.50 13.91 -9.80
CA ALA A 412 -36.76 14.14 -9.10
C ALA A 412 -37.46 15.45 -9.52
N LEU A 413 -36.74 16.37 -10.18
CA LEU A 413 -37.27 17.65 -10.63
C LEU A 413 -38.22 17.51 -11.82
N GLN A 414 -39.47 17.94 -11.63
CA GLN A 414 -40.46 18.01 -12.70
C GLN A 414 -40.32 19.33 -13.47
N VAL A 415 -39.31 19.42 -14.34
CA VAL A 415 -39.04 20.63 -15.13
C VAL A 415 -39.78 20.59 -16.48
N ALA A 416 -40.29 21.74 -16.93
CA ALA A 416 -40.89 21.87 -18.26
C ALA A 416 -39.89 21.47 -19.36
N PRO A 417 -40.34 20.90 -20.51
CA PRO A 417 -39.44 20.46 -21.58
C PRO A 417 -38.46 21.53 -22.07
N GLU A 418 -38.91 22.78 -22.10
CA GLU A 418 -38.13 23.96 -22.53
C GLU A 418 -36.98 24.31 -21.56
N GLN A 419 -37.11 23.95 -20.29
CA GLN A 419 -36.17 24.26 -19.22
C GLN A 419 -35.21 23.11 -18.90
N ARG A 420 -35.42 21.92 -19.48
CA ARG A 420 -34.51 20.76 -19.32
C ARG A 420 -33.06 21.07 -19.68
N PRO A 421 -32.75 21.83 -20.76
CA PRO A 421 -31.35 22.17 -21.07
C PRO A 421 -30.69 23.02 -19.98
N ALA A 422 -31.45 23.92 -19.36
CA ALA A 422 -30.97 24.76 -18.26
C ALA A 422 -30.72 23.92 -17.00
N ALA A 423 -31.61 22.99 -16.67
CA ALA A 423 -31.43 22.08 -15.54
C ALA A 423 -30.19 21.18 -15.74
N GLN A 424 -30.00 20.62 -16.94
CA GLN A 424 -28.82 19.80 -17.28
C GLN A 424 -27.51 20.61 -17.29
N ALA A 425 -27.57 21.88 -17.69
CA ALA A 425 -26.41 22.77 -17.61
C ALA A 425 -26.06 23.10 -16.15
N LEU A 426 -27.07 23.34 -15.31
CA LEU A 426 -26.87 23.56 -13.88
C LEU A 426 -26.28 22.33 -13.20
N GLU A 427 -26.83 21.13 -13.44
CA GLU A 427 -26.32 19.86 -12.93
C GLU A 427 -24.83 19.69 -13.25
N ARG A 428 -24.46 19.80 -14.53
CA ARG A 428 -23.04 19.72 -14.95
C ARG A 428 -22.16 20.76 -14.27
N ASN A 429 -22.63 22.01 -14.13
CA ASN A 429 -21.85 23.06 -13.48
C ASN A 429 -21.65 22.77 -11.99
N LEU A 430 -22.67 22.24 -11.29
CA LEU A 430 -22.57 21.87 -9.89
C LEU A 430 -21.61 20.69 -9.70
N ASP A 431 -21.72 19.65 -10.52
CA ASP A 431 -20.79 18.51 -10.51
C ASP A 431 -19.35 18.97 -10.74
N GLU A 432 -19.11 19.81 -11.74
CA GLU A 432 -17.78 20.37 -12.02
C GLU A 432 -17.23 21.20 -10.84
N GLN A 433 -18.07 21.95 -10.12
CA GLN A 433 -17.63 22.69 -8.94
C GLN A 433 -17.28 21.76 -7.79
N LEU A 434 -18.09 20.73 -7.53
CA LEU A 434 -17.82 19.72 -6.52
C LEU A 434 -16.51 18.98 -6.79
N GLU A 435 -16.31 18.51 -8.02
CA GLU A 435 -15.08 17.83 -8.44
C GLU A 435 -13.85 18.75 -8.28
N ARG A 436 -13.97 20.04 -8.63
CA ARG A 436 -12.88 21.01 -8.46
C ARG A 436 -12.58 21.28 -6.99
N ALA A 437 -13.62 21.42 -6.15
CA ALA A 437 -13.45 21.64 -4.72
C ALA A 437 -12.79 20.43 -4.06
N ALA A 438 -13.27 19.22 -4.36
CA ALA A 438 -12.67 17.97 -3.91
C ALA A 438 -11.20 17.89 -4.34
N THR A 439 -10.92 18.09 -5.63
CA THR A 439 -9.55 18.04 -6.16
C THR A 439 -8.60 19.03 -5.46
N ARG A 440 -9.06 20.25 -5.17
CA ARG A 440 -8.24 21.25 -4.44
C ARG A 440 -7.91 20.80 -3.03
N ALA A 441 -8.82 20.13 -2.32
CA ALA A 441 -8.59 19.65 -0.96
C ALA A 441 -7.47 18.59 -0.86
N PHE A 442 -7.09 17.93 -1.96
CA PHE A 442 -5.97 16.98 -1.96
C PHE A 442 -4.62 17.61 -2.33
N ARG A 443 -4.61 18.86 -2.82
CA ARG A 443 -3.42 19.51 -3.38
C ARG A 443 -2.27 19.56 -2.39
N ASP A 444 -2.51 20.10 -1.20
CA ASP A 444 -1.44 20.34 -0.23
C ASP A 444 -0.88 19.03 0.33
N SER A 445 -1.76 18.04 0.51
CA SER A 445 -1.36 16.68 0.88
C SER A 445 -0.45 16.02 -0.18
N PHE A 446 -0.75 16.16 -1.48
CA PHE A 446 0.15 15.69 -2.54
C PHE A 446 1.48 16.45 -2.57
N LEU A 447 1.47 17.77 -2.33
CA LEU A 447 2.68 18.59 -2.27
C LEU A 447 3.58 18.22 -1.07
N ILE A 448 3.00 17.90 0.09
CA ILE A 448 3.74 17.35 1.23
C ILE A 448 4.40 16.02 0.84
N GLY A 449 3.67 15.13 0.17
CA GLY A 449 4.23 13.90 -0.38
C GLY A 449 5.42 14.16 -1.31
N ALA A 450 5.30 15.14 -2.21
CA ALA A 450 6.38 15.53 -3.11
C ALA A 450 7.61 16.06 -2.36
N ALA A 451 7.39 16.86 -1.31
CA ALA A 451 8.46 17.36 -0.45
C ALA A 451 9.18 16.22 0.28
N LEU A 452 8.47 15.19 0.75
CA LEU A 452 9.06 13.99 1.37
C LEU A 452 9.91 13.20 0.36
N ALA A 453 9.42 13.02 -0.88
CA ALA A 453 10.18 12.36 -1.94
C ALA A 453 11.46 13.13 -2.28
N PHE A 454 11.39 14.46 -2.33
CA PHE A 454 12.56 15.30 -2.54
C PHE A 454 13.54 15.24 -1.34
N ALA A 455 13.03 15.27 -0.11
CA ALA A 455 13.82 15.15 1.11
C ALA A 455 14.56 13.81 1.22
N ALA A 456 14.07 12.74 0.57
CA ALA A 456 14.76 11.45 0.49
C ALA A 456 16.15 11.51 -0.18
N LEU A 457 16.47 12.61 -0.89
CA LEU A 457 17.81 12.87 -1.42
C LEU A 457 18.81 13.24 -0.33
N VAL A 458 18.37 13.90 0.75
CA VAL A 458 19.25 14.46 1.79
C VAL A 458 20.14 13.40 2.44
N PRO A 459 19.62 12.23 2.87
CA PRO A 459 20.46 11.17 3.45
C PRO A 459 21.50 10.59 2.48
N LEU A 460 21.34 10.81 1.17
CA LEU A 460 22.19 10.25 0.12
C LEU A 460 23.34 11.18 -0.27
N ILE A 461 23.34 12.44 0.20
CA ILE A 461 24.42 13.39 -0.04
C ILE A 461 25.66 12.94 0.77
N PRO A 462 26.81 12.69 0.12
CA PRO A 462 28.02 12.32 0.85
C PRO A 462 28.49 13.51 1.70
N PHE A 463 28.47 13.34 3.03
CA PHE A 463 28.93 14.33 4.02
C PHE A 463 30.37 14.85 3.83
N GLY A 464 31.17 14.23 2.93
CA GLY A 464 32.56 14.59 2.66
C GLY A 464 32.78 15.89 1.86
N LEU A 465 31.75 16.45 1.21
CA LEU A 465 31.89 17.69 0.43
C LEU A 465 31.98 18.97 1.30
N TRP A 466 31.66 18.88 2.59
CA TRP A 466 31.73 20.03 3.50
C TRP A 466 33.11 20.19 4.17
N ARG A 467 33.95 19.14 4.18
CA ARG A 467 35.26 19.13 4.85
C ARG A 467 36.43 19.63 4.00
N SER A 468 36.25 19.80 2.68
CA SER A 468 37.32 20.26 1.79
C SER A 468 37.50 21.77 1.75
N ARG A 469 36.72 22.56 2.51
CA ARG A 469 36.85 24.03 2.58
C ARG A 469 37.38 24.58 3.92
N VAL A 470 37.81 23.73 4.85
CA VAL A 470 38.37 24.17 6.17
C VAL A 470 39.83 23.75 6.33
N LYS A 471 40.54 23.51 5.22
CA LYS A 471 42.00 23.34 5.21
C LYS A 471 42.59 24.14 4.05
N THR A 472 42.60 25.46 4.22
CA THR A 472 43.51 26.38 3.53
C THR A 472 44.01 27.36 4.55
#